data_AF-A0AAU9Y438-F1
#
_entry.id   AF-A0AAU9Y438-F1
#
_cell.length_a   1.000
_cell.length_b   1.000
_cell.length_c   1.000
_cell.angle_alpha   90.00
_cell.angle_beta   90.00
_cell.angle_gamma   90.00
#
_symmetry.space_group_name_H-M   'P 1'
#
loop_
_entity.id
_entity.type
_entity.pdbx_description
1 polymer ?
#
loop_
_entity_poly.entity_id
_entity_poly.type
_entity_poly.pdbx_seq_one_letter_code
_entity_poly.pdbx_strand_id
1 'polypeptide(L)'
;GVGKKIGDCHLKPVSPRNRIMKSDAYGKIFLWPPLFVTYAPILFLLMAMLCCRIPLDRVSRWVTTNAFSDIFKEKKRKTCCPRETKWLFKDIDMTDDEELLSKVRTRFLMLFYVMFGLVLTIFWQLLVRDVSYDCDEDDLSKDCFERKWSLKSQDPLNCSSAAVQNLIRNGTIQVICNKIVFNFGLATGASYGSFKLSMLAVKVSTSAILKQILRWVQVSVVLLVLGTVISLIVVETVIPSVAIFFLNHLGAIAQMITTAIIAAVFLCFIPWRELIELKTQRENQQDTVLENPA
;
A
#
# COMPACT_ATOMS: atom_id res chain seq x y z
N GLY A 1 -49.60 0.37 -34.66
CA GLY A 1 -48.52 1.24 -35.12
C GLY A 1 -47.29 0.98 -34.28
N VAL A 2 -46.20 0.58 -34.92
CA VAL A 2 -44.97 0.05 -34.30
C VAL A 2 -44.26 1.10 -33.45
N GLY A 3 -43.83 0.70 -32.25
CA GLY A 3 -43.06 1.51 -31.31
C GLY A 3 -41.69 1.91 -31.84
N LYS A 4 -41.39 3.20 -31.79
CA LYS A 4 -40.12 3.79 -32.20
C LYS A 4 -39.16 3.71 -31.01
N LYS A 5 -38.21 2.76 -31.06
CA LYS A 5 -37.07 2.69 -30.13
C LYS A 5 -36.28 4.00 -30.22
N ILE A 6 -36.13 4.67 -29.07
CA ILE A 6 -35.19 5.77 -28.87
C ILE A 6 -33.80 5.18 -29.08
N GLY A 7 -33.14 5.64 -30.15
CA GLY A 7 -31.85 5.16 -30.59
C GLY A 7 -30.74 5.52 -29.61
N ASP A 8 -29.80 4.61 -29.46
CA ASP A 8 -28.47 4.85 -28.90
C ASP A 8 -27.83 6.06 -29.60
N CYS A 9 -27.80 7.20 -28.91
CA CYS A 9 -26.96 8.33 -29.28
C CYS A 9 -25.51 7.96 -28.94
N HIS A 10 -24.87 7.16 -29.79
CA HIS A 10 -23.42 7.02 -29.79
C HIS A 10 -22.83 8.41 -30.06
N LEU A 11 -22.31 9.04 -28.99
CA LEU A 11 -21.48 10.24 -29.09
C LEU A 11 -20.40 9.99 -30.14
N LYS A 12 -20.38 10.81 -31.19
CA LYS A 12 -19.41 10.66 -32.28
C LYS A 12 -18.00 10.89 -31.72
N PRO A 13 -17.05 9.95 -31.88
CA PRO A 13 -15.64 10.25 -31.67
C PRO A 13 -15.20 11.29 -32.70
N VAL A 14 -14.55 12.38 -32.26
CA VAL A 14 -13.96 13.38 -33.16
C VAL A 14 -12.64 13.85 -32.58
N SER A 15 -11.52 13.69 -33.31
CA SER A 15 -10.76 14.79 -33.97
C SER A 15 -9.40 14.31 -34.53
N PRO A 16 -8.76 15.05 -35.47
CA PRO A 16 -7.61 14.60 -36.24
C PRO A 16 -6.32 14.80 -35.42
N ARG A 17 -5.90 13.78 -34.67
CA ARG A 17 -4.54 13.73 -34.13
C ARG A 17 -4.10 12.29 -33.98
N ASN A 18 -2.89 11.99 -34.46
CA ASN A 18 -2.37 10.64 -34.70
C ASN A 18 -2.17 9.73 -33.47
N ARG A 19 -2.64 10.10 -32.27
CA ARG A 19 -2.64 9.20 -31.10
C ARG A 19 -3.82 9.52 -30.18
N ILE A 20 -4.94 8.85 -30.44
CA ILE A 20 -6.08 8.74 -29.54
C ILE A 20 -5.75 7.59 -28.58
N MET A 21 -5.51 7.86 -27.30
CA MET A 21 -5.22 6.81 -26.33
C MET A 21 -6.49 6.36 -25.63
N LYS A 22 -6.72 5.05 -25.62
CA LYS A 22 -7.90 4.44 -24.99
C LYS A 22 -7.78 4.43 -23.48
N SER A 23 -8.91 4.42 -22.77
CA SER A 23 -8.92 4.41 -21.30
C SER A 23 -8.18 3.20 -20.70
N ASP A 24 -8.19 2.05 -21.37
CA ASP A 24 -7.46 0.85 -20.93
C ASP A 24 -5.93 0.99 -21.02
N ALA A 25 -5.44 1.78 -21.97
CA ALA A 25 -4.01 2.06 -22.13
C ALA A 25 -3.47 2.85 -20.94
N TYR A 26 -4.23 3.83 -20.45
CA TYR A 26 -3.91 4.56 -19.22
C TYR A 26 -3.81 3.61 -18.02
N GLY A 27 -4.81 2.74 -17.83
CA GLY A 27 -4.80 1.74 -16.76
C GLY A 27 -3.56 0.85 -16.80
N LYS A 28 -3.14 0.43 -18.00
CA LYS A 28 -1.91 -0.35 -18.19
C LYS A 28 -0.67 0.46 -17.82
N ILE A 29 -0.51 1.68 -18.32
CA ILE A 29 0.66 2.53 -18.04
C ILE A 29 0.81 2.80 -16.53
N PHE A 30 -0.29 2.97 -15.82
CA PHE A 30 -0.28 3.24 -14.39
C PHE A 30 -0.06 1.98 -13.54
N LEU A 31 -0.39 0.79 -14.05
CA LEU A 31 -0.33 -0.46 -13.27
C LEU A 31 0.90 -1.32 -13.55
N TRP A 32 1.33 -1.47 -14.81
CA TRP A 32 2.38 -2.43 -15.17
C TRP A 32 3.76 -2.12 -14.59
N PRO A 33 4.27 -0.87 -14.65
CA PRO A 33 5.60 -0.56 -14.13
C PRO A 33 5.78 -0.84 -12.64
N PRO A 34 4.88 -0.44 -11.71
CA PRO A 34 5.05 -0.76 -10.31
C PRO A 34 5.00 -2.27 -10.05
N LEU A 35 4.18 -3.03 -10.80
CA LEU A 35 4.19 -4.50 -10.74
C LEU A 35 5.53 -5.07 -11.20
N PHE A 36 6.08 -4.60 -12.32
CA PHE A 36 7.36 -5.10 -12.80
C PHE A 36 8.50 -4.80 -11.81
N VAL A 37 8.56 -3.58 -11.28
CA VAL A 37 9.61 -3.17 -10.34
C VAL A 37 9.44 -3.82 -8.95
N THR A 38 8.23 -4.22 -8.56
CA THR A 38 8.01 -5.01 -7.33
C THR A 38 8.33 -6.49 -7.52
N TYR A 39 7.83 -7.11 -8.59
CA TYR A 39 7.98 -8.54 -8.80
C TYR A 39 9.37 -8.94 -9.29
N ALA A 40 10.07 -8.10 -10.05
CA ALA A 40 11.40 -8.44 -10.56
C ALA A 40 12.42 -8.69 -9.43
N PRO A 41 12.54 -7.86 -8.37
CA PRO A 41 13.39 -8.16 -7.22
C PRO A 41 12.98 -9.43 -6.47
N ILE A 42 11.68 -9.68 -6.33
CA ILE A 42 11.16 -10.90 -5.67
C ILE A 42 11.54 -12.13 -6.48
N LEU A 43 11.32 -12.10 -7.80
CA LEU A 43 11.68 -13.17 -8.72
C LEU A 43 13.19 -13.40 -8.73
N PHE A 44 13.99 -12.32 -8.77
CA PHE A 44 15.44 -12.40 -8.69
C PHE A 44 15.89 -13.07 -7.39
N LEU A 45 15.29 -12.72 -6.24
CA LEU A 45 15.60 -13.36 -4.97
C LEU A 45 15.18 -14.83 -4.94
N LEU A 46 14.00 -15.17 -5.48
CA LEU A 46 13.58 -16.56 -5.62
C LEU A 46 14.57 -17.35 -6.48
N MET A 47 15.00 -16.79 -7.61
CA MET A 47 16.01 -17.40 -8.48
C MET A 47 17.38 -17.50 -7.80
N ALA A 48 17.81 -16.49 -7.05
CA ALA A 48 19.06 -16.53 -6.30
C ALA A 48 19.01 -17.57 -5.16
N MET A 49 17.86 -17.76 -4.54
CA MET A 49 17.65 -18.86 -3.58
C MET A 49 17.69 -20.23 -4.26
N LEU A 50 17.09 -20.36 -5.45
CA LEU A 50 17.02 -21.63 -6.18
C LEU A 50 18.37 -22.02 -6.82
N CYS A 51 19.03 -21.06 -7.48
CA CYS A 51 20.27 -21.28 -8.22
C CYS A 51 21.53 -21.16 -7.36
N CYS A 52 21.59 -20.18 -6.45
CA CYS A 52 22.78 -19.90 -5.65
C CYS A 52 22.67 -20.41 -4.20
N ARG A 53 21.57 -21.09 -3.85
CA ARG A 53 21.28 -21.60 -2.49
C ARG A 53 21.50 -20.56 -1.39
N ILE A 54 21.22 -19.28 -1.69
CA ILE A 54 21.30 -18.23 -0.67
C ILE A 54 20.25 -18.55 0.40
N PRO A 55 20.63 -18.68 1.68
CA PRO A 55 19.66 -18.99 2.71
C PRO A 55 18.74 -17.77 2.92
N LEU A 56 17.42 -18.00 2.89
CA LEU A 56 16.39 -16.99 3.20
C LEU A 56 16.69 -16.27 4.53
N ASP A 57 17.26 -16.99 5.50
CA ASP A 57 17.66 -16.44 6.80
C ASP A 57 18.65 -15.27 6.68
N ARG A 58 19.59 -15.31 5.72
CA ARG A 58 20.54 -14.20 5.53
C ARG A 58 19.84 -12.92 5.09
N VAL A 59 18.87 -13.05 4.18
CA VAL A 59 18.10 -11.91 3.65
C VAL A 59 17.14 -11.39 4.72
N SER A 60 16.43 -12.28 5.42
CA SER A 60 15.50 -11.90 6.47
C SER A 60 16.21 -11.24 7.66
N ARG A 61 17.40 -11.74 8.04
CA ARG A 61 18.28 -11.11 9.03
C ARG A 61 18.71 -9.71 8.60
N TRP A 62 19.11 -9.53 7.34
CA TRP A 62 19.50 -8.21 6.83
C TRP A 62 18.32 -7.21 6.88
N VAL A 63 17.13 -7.63 6.46
CA VAL A 63 15.94 -6.76 6.49
C VAL A 63 15.56 -6.39 7.92
N THR A 64 15.51 -7.37 8.84
CA THR A 64 15.15 -7.09 10.24
C THR A 64 16.16 -6.20 10.95
N THR A 65 17.47 -6.39 10.71
CA THR A 65 18.52 -5.60 11.36
C THR A 65 18.67 -4.19 10.80
N ASN A 66 18.39 -3.97 9.51
CA ASN A 66 18.57 -2.66 8.86
C ASN A 66 17.26 -1.87 8.73
N ALA A 67 16.20 -2.49 8.20
CA ALA A 67 14.93 -1.80 7.96
C ALA A 67 14.08 -1.67 9.22
N PHE A 68 14.22 -2.61 10.17
CA PHE A 68 13.45 -2.64 11.41
C PHE A 68 14.33 -2.60 12.65
N SER A 69 15.49 -1.94 12.59
CA SER A 69 16.48 -1.85 13.69
C SER A 69 15.92 -1.34 15.02
N ASP A 70 14.87 -0.53 14.97
CA ASP A 70 14.16 0.00 16.14
C ASP A 70 13.39 -1.08 16.91
N ILE A 71 13.00 -2.15 16.22
CA ILE A 71 12.21 -3.26 16.74
C ILE A 71 13.09 -4.49 16.91
N PHE A 72 13.98 -4.77 15.97
CA PHE A 72 14.89 -5.92 16.01
C PHE A 72 16.32 -5.46 16.28
N LYS A 73 16.91 -5.93 17.37
CA LYS A 73 18.30 -5.62 17.72
C LYS A 73 19.13 -6.89 17.77
N GLU A 74 20.20 -6.89 16.99
CA GLU A 74 21.29 -7.86 17.11
C GLU A 74 22.35 -7.28 18.06
N LYS A 75 22.58 -7.94 19.20
CA LYS A 75 23.66 -7.57 20.13
C LYS A 75 24.71 -8.68 20.16
N LYS A 76 25.98 -8.32 19.99
CA LYS A 76 27.08 -9.25 20.25
C LYS A 76 27.28 -9.36 21.77
N ARG A 77 27.25 -10.57 22.33
CA ARG A 77 27.50 -10.78 23.77
C ARG A 77 28.96 -10.40 24.09
N LYS A 78 29.18 -9.59 25.13
CA LYS A 78 30.51 -9.23 25.65
C LYS A 78 30.98 -10.26 26.68
N THR A 79 30.95 -11.55 26.37
CA THR A 79 31.39 -12.62 27.27
C THR A 79 32.50 -13.45 26.64
N CYS A 80 33.33 -14.09 27.47
CA CYS A 80 34.59 -14.75 27.12
C CYS A 80 34.51 -15.91 26.10
N CYS A 81 33.31 -16.30 25.65
CA CYS A 81 33.14 -17.35 24.64
C CYS A 81 32.90 -16.74 23.24
N PRO A 82 33.44 -17.33 22.16
CA PRO A 82 33.38 -16.74 20.84
C PRO A 82 31.94 -16.78 20.29
N ARG A 83 31.39 -15.59 20.02
CA ARG A 83 30.28 -15.31 19.08
C ARG A 83 28.90 -15.91 19.39
N GLU A 84 28.39 -15.78 20.61
CA GLU A 84 26.93 -15.85 20.80
C GLU A 84 26.29 -14.49 20.44
N THR A 85 25.53 -14.46 19.34
CA THR A 85 24.71 -13.31 18.97
C THR A 85 23.40 -13.35 19.74
N LYS A 86 23.15 -12.32 20.56
CA LYS A 86 21.88 -12.14 21.27
C LYS A 86 20.87 -11.43 20.36
N TRP A 87 19.69 -12.03 20.23
CA TRP A 87 18.59 -11.51 19.42
C TRP A 87 17.49 -10.95 20.29
N LEU A 88 17.23 -9.66 20.14
CA LEU A 88 16.19 -8.94 20.87
C LEU A 88 15.08 -8.49 19.93
N PHE A 89 13.86 -8.91 20.21
CA PHE A 89 12.65 -8.28 19.67
C PHE A 89 12.13 -7.27 20.67
N LYS A 90 12.45 -6.00 20.40
CA LYS A 90 12.32 -4.86 21.28
C LYS A 90 13.13 -5.10 22.56
N ASP A 91 12.53 -5.75 23.55
CA ASP A 91 13.16 -6.11 24.83
C ASP A 91 13.06 -7.62 25.15
N ILE A 92 12.41 -8.41 24.28
CA ILE A 92 12.24 -9.86 24.46
C ILE A 92 13.45 -10.59 23.91
N ASP A 93 14.08 -11.44 24.73
CA ASP A 93 15.19 -12.30 24.32
C ASP A 93 14.68 -13.55 23.61
N MET A 94 14.97 -13.63 22.31
CA MET A 94 14.57 -14.74 21.43
C MET A 94 15.75 -15.62 21.02
N THR A 95 16.89 -15.49 21.69
CA THR A 95 18.11 -16.20 21.30
C THR A 95 17.95 -17.72 21.40
N ASP A 96 17.21 -18.20 22.40
CA ASP A 96 17.03 -19.63 22.65
C ASP A 96 15.85 -20.25 21.88
N ASP A 97 15.05 -19.44 21.17
CA ASP A 97 13.88 -19.86 20.41
C ASP A 97 14.10 -19.59 18.92
N GLU A 98 14.94 -20.42 18.29
CA GLU A 98 15.32 -20.28 16.88
C GLU A 98 14.14 -20.40 15.93
N GLU A 99 13.14 -21.24 16.25
CA GLU A 99 11.94 -21.42 15.43
C GLU A 99 11.11 -20.13 15.40
N LEU A 100 10.79 -19.57 16.58
CA LEU A 100 10.05 -18.31 16.66
C LEU A 100 10.84 -17.16 16.04
N LEU A 101 12.15 -17.08 16.28
CA LEU A 101 13.03 -16.07 15.69
C LEU A 101 13.01 -16.12 14.16
N SER A 102 13.16 -17.31 13.56
CA SER A 102 13.11 -17.51 12.11
C SER A 102 11.74 -17.14 11.53
N LYS A 103 10.67 -17.57 12.20
CA LYS A 103 9.28 -17.26 11.83
C LYS A 103 9.02 -15.76 11.84
N VAL A 104 9.38 -15.06 12.92
CA VAL A 104 9.17 -13.61 13.02
C VAL A 104 10.00 -12.87 11.97
N ARG A 105 11.29 -13.21 11.79
CA ARG A 105 12.11 -12.59 10.72
C ARG A 105 11.51 -12.75 9.34
N THR A 106 11.00 -13.94 9.03
CA THR A 106 10.35 -14.22 7.75
C THR A 106 9.08 -13.38 7.57
N ARG A 107 8.28 -13.19 8.63
CA ARG A 107 7.11 -12.31 8.57
C ARG A 107 7.48 -10.83 8.39
N PHE A 108 8.55 -10.35 9.01
CA PHE A 108 9.07 -8.99 8.77
C PHE A 108 9.63 -8.81 7.36
N LEU A 109 10.24 -9.85 6.78
CA LEU A 109 10.64 -9.84 5.38
C LEU A 109 9.43 -9.71 4.45
N MET A 110 8.34 -10.47 4.70
CA MET A 110 7.09 -10.31 3.94
C MET A 110 6.50 -8.91 4.10
N LEU A 111 6.46 -8.39 5.34
CA LEU A 111 5.98 -7.04 5.62
C LEU A 111 6.78 -5.99 4.85
N PHE A 112 8.10 -6.12 4.78
CA PHE A 112 8.96 -5.24 4.00
C PHE A 112 8.58 -5.21 2.52
N TYR A 113 8.31 -6.37 1.91
CA TYR A 113 7.87 -6.42 0.51
C TYR A 113 6.49 -5.81 0.29
N VAL A 114 5.55 -6.03 1.22
CA VAL A 114 4.22 -5.41 1.15
C VAL A 114 4.36 -3.88 1.25
N MET A 115 5.15 -3.40 2.22
CA MET A 115 5.44 -1.97 2.36
C MET A 115 6.08 -1.38 1.11
N PHE A 116 7.15 -2.03 0.62
CA PHE A 116 7.86 -1.61 -0.58
C PHE A 116 6.92 -1.52 -1.79
N GLY A 117 6.07 -2.54 -1.99
CA GLY A 117 5.18 -2.57 -3.12
C GLY A 117 4.04 -1.55 -3.07
N LEU A 118 3.44 -1.33 -1.90
CA LEU A 118 2.43 -0.29 -1.73
C LEU A 118 3.02 1.11 -1.92
N VAL A 119 4.18 1.39 -1.31
CA VAL A 119 4.88 2.67 -1.45
C VAL A 119 5.28 2.93 -2.90
N LEU A 120 5.80 1.92 -3.60
CA LEU A 120 6.18 2.05 -5.00
C LEU A 120 4.97 2.24 -5.92
N THR A 121 3.85 1.58 -5.61
CA THR A 121 2.61 1.77 -6.36
C THR A 121 2.13 3.22 -6.22
N ILE A 122 2.13 3.78 -5.01
CA ILE A 122 1.80 5.19 -4.80
C ILE A 122 2.77 6.09 -5.55
N PHE A 123 4.07 5.82 -5.44
CA PHE A 123 5.10 6.59 -6.13
C PHE A 123 4.80 6.66 -7.63
N TRP A 124 4.57 5.51 -8.26
CA TRP A 124 4.33 5.47 -9.69
C TRP A 124 3.02 6.13 -10.09
N GLN A 125 1.95 5.90 -9.33
CA GLN A 125 0.66 6.54 -9.57
C GLN A 125 0.81 8.06 -9.51
N LEU A 126 1.42 8.62 -8.47
CA LEU A 126 1.58 10.07 -8.34
C LEU A 126 2.63 10.66 -9.29
N LEU A 127 3.60 9.86 -9.73
CA LEU A 127 4.63 10.30 -10.66
C LEU A 127 4.04 10.56 -12.05
N VAL A 128 3.25 9.61 -12.55
CA VAL A 128 2.87 9.55 -13.96
C VAL A 128 1.44 10.02 -14.21
N ARG A 129 0.58 10.03 -13.18
CA ARG A 129 -0.85 10.27 -13.32
C ARG A 129 -1.25 11.62 -12.77
N ASP A 130 -1.91 12.41 -13.61
CA ASP A 130 -2.68 13.57 -13.22
C ASP A 130 -4.12 13.38 -13.70
N VAL A 131 -5.08 13.55 -12.78
CA VAL A 131 -6.50 13.33 -13.05
C VAL A 131 -7.26 14.57 -12.61
N SER A 132 -8.11 15.07 -13.49
CA SER A 132 -8.97 16.22 -13.22
C SER A 132 -10.41 15.91 -13.60
N TYR A 133 -11.36 16.46 -12.86
CA TYR A 133 -12.77 16.52 -13.27
C TYR A 133 -13.07 17.77 -14.12
N ASP A 134 -12.16 18.75 -14.09
CA ASP A 134 -12.22 19.94 -14.91
C ASP A 134 -11.33 19.75 -16.16
N CYS A 135 -12.01 19.58 -17.28
CA CYS A 135 -11.39 19.34 -18.58
C CYS A 135 -11.26 20.67 -19.30
N ASP A 136 -10.15 21.34 -19.02
CA ASP A 136 -9.79 22.60 -19.66
C ASP A 136 -9.77 22.44 -21.19
N GLU A 137 -10.50 23.31 -21.88
CA GLU A 137 -10.77 23.20 -23.32
C GLU A 137 -9.52 23.38 -24.18
N ASP A 138 -8.53 24.09 -23.62
CA ASP A 138 -7.28 24.47 -24.30
C ASP A 138 -6.12 23.49 -24.02
N ASP A 139 -6.23 22.62 -23.00
CA ASP A 139 -5.16 21.67 -22.66
C ASP A 139 -5.26 20.38 -23.49
N LEU A 140 -4.66 20.47 -24.67
CA LEU A 140 -4.57 19.38 -25.64
C LEU A 140 -3.73 18.15 -25.19
N SER A 141 -3.15 18.17 -23.99
CA SER A 141 -2.40 17.04 -23.43
C SER A 141 -3.25 16.09 -22.57
N LYS A 142 -4.55 16.38 -22.42
CA LYS A 142 -5.51 15.61 -21.64
C LYS A 142 -6.43 14.80 -22.55
N ASP A 143 -6.63 13.52 -22.24
CA ASP A 143 -7.70 12.72 -22.84
C ASP A 143 -8.91 12.69 -21.89
N CYS A 144 -10.09 13.01 -22.43
CA CYS A 144 -11.34 13.13 -21.68
C CYS A 144 -12.19 11.86 -21.82
N PHE A 145 -12.72 11.32 -20.73
CA PHE A 145 -13.53 10.10 -20.72
C PHE A 145 -14.82 10.29 -19.94
N GLU A 146 -15.88 9.58 -20.33
CA GLU A 146 -17.11 9.51 -19.52
C GLU A 146 -16.85 8.70 -18.25
N ARG A 147 -17.23 9.25 -17.09
CA ARG A 147 -17.20 8.52 -15.82
C ARG A 147 -18.35 7.52 -15.79
N LYS A 148 -18.13 6.38 -16.44
CA LYS A 148 -19.06 5.26 -16.47
C LYS A 148 -18.32 3.97 -16.15
N TRP A 149 -18.85 3.21 -15.19
CA TRP A 149 -18.31 1.88 -14.91
C TRP A 149 -18.61 0.97 -16.11
N SER A 150 -17.57 0.62 -16.87
CA SER A 150 -17.66 -0.21 -18.06
C SER A 150 -16.45 -1.11 -18.12
N LEU A 151 -16.67 -2.41 -18.31
CA LEU A 151 -15.59 -3.36 -18.63
C LEU A 151 -14.98 -3.09 -20.01
N LYS A 152 -15.72 -2.42 -20.90
CA LYS A 152 -15.23 -2.08 -22.23
C LYS A 152 -14.41 -0.81 -22.17
N SER A 153 -13.27 -0.84 -22.86
CA SER A 153 -12.47 0.34 -23.14
C SER A 153 -13.35 1.44 -23.75
N GLN A 154 -13.15 2.66 -23.29
CA GLN A 154 -13.83 3.83 -23.80
C GLN A 154 -12.91 4.59 -24.74
N ASP A 155 -13.48 5.07 -25.83
CA ASP A 155 -12.83 6.07 -26.67
C ASP A 155 -12.96 7.44 -26.00
N PRO A 156 -11.96 8.32 -26.11
CA PRO A 156 -12.03 9.62 -25.51
C PRO A 156 -13.13 10.47 -26.16
N LEU A 157 -13.79 11.27 -25.34
CA LEU A 157 -14.78 12.25 -25.73
C LEU A 157 -14.11 13.56 -26.14
N ASN A 158 -14.74 14.29 -27.06
CA ASN A 158 -14.37 15.67 -27.33
C ASN A 158 -15.08 16.59 -26.33
N CYS A 159 -14.42 16.90 -25.22
CA CYS A 159 -14.97 17.71 -24.13
C CYS A 159 -15.05 19.21 -24.46
N SER A 160 -14.42 19.66 -25.55
CA SER A 160 -14.61 21.00 -26.13
C SER A 160 -15.83 21.08 -27.06
N SER A 161 -16.54 19.97 -27.32
CA SER A 161 -17.74 20.01 -28.15
C SER A 161 -18.95 20.53 -27.37
N ALA A 162 -19.69 21.47 -27.96
CA ALA A 162 -20.88 22.06 -27.33
C ALA A 162 -21.92 21.00 -26.90
N ALA A 163 -22.02 19.89 -27.63
CA ALA A 163 -22.91 18.78 -27.28
C ALA A 163 -22.49 18.10 -25.96
N VAL A 164 -21.20 17.81 -25.79
CA VAL A 164 -20.66 17.18 -24.57
C VAL A 164 -20.71 18.17 -23.40
N GLN A 165 -20.38 19.44 -23.62
CA GLN A 165 -20.46 20.47 -22.59
C GLN A 165 -21.88 20.70 -22.06
N ASN A 166 -22.88 20.71 -22.95
CA ASN A 166 -24.27 20.82 -22.53
C ASN A 166 -24.69 19.60 -21.67
N LEU A 167 -24.22 18.39 -22.01
CA LEU A 167 -24.49 17.20 -21.19
C LEU A 167 -23.79 17.27 -19.82
N ILE A 168 -22.57 17.81 -19.74
CA ILE A 168 -21.86 18.04 -18.48
C ILE A 168 -22.60 19.08 -17.63
N ARG A 169 -22.95 20.24 -18.20
CA ARG A 169 -23.62 21.34 -17.51
C ARG A 169 -25.02 20.96 -17.02
N ASN A 170 -25.72 20.12 -17.79
CA ASN A 170 -27.02 19.57 -17.40
C ASN A 170 -26.91 18.38 -16.41
N GLY A 171 -25.70 18.01 -15.99
CA GLY A 171 -25.45 16.92 -15.06
C GLY A 171 -25.78 15.53 -15.62
N THR A 172 -25.97 15.42 -16.93
CA THR A 172 -26.36 14.16 -17.61
C THR A 172 -25.18 13.20 -17.71
N ILE A 173 -23.97 13.73 -17.89
CA ILE A 173 -22.73 12.95 -17.90
C ILE A 173 -21.71 13.59 -16.95
N GLN A 174 -20.87 12.76 -16.33
CA GLN A 174 -19.67 13.20 -15.63
C GLN A 174 -18.46 12.79 -16.44
N VAL A 175 -17.41 13.61 -16.44
CA VAL A 175 -16.19 13.35 -17.21
C VAL A 175 -14.96 13.29 -16.31
N ILE A 176 -13.97 12.52 -16.74
CA ILE A 176 -12.64 12.43 -16.12
C ILE A 176 -11.61 12.71 -17.19
N CYS A 177 -10.71 13.65 -16.93
CA CYS A 177 -9.57 13.94 -17.76
C CYS A 177 -8.30 13.29 -17.19
N ASN A 178 -7.64 12.45 -18.00
CA ASN A 178 -6.36 11.86 -17.66
C ASN A 178 -5.23 12.54 -18.42
N LYS A 179 -4.16 12.88 -17.70
CA LYS A 179 -2.92 13.41 -18.25
C LYS A 179 -1.75 12.56 -17.77
N ILE A 180 -0.83 12.28 -18.68
CA ILE A 180 0.47 11.71 -18.31
C ILE A 180 1.38 12.88 -17.95
N VAL A 181 1.83 12.92 -16.71
CA VAL A 181 2.74 13.95 -16.19
C VAL A 181 4.01 13.31 -15.64
N PHE A 182 4.94 14.14 -15.17
CA PHE A 182 6.10 13.69 -14.39
C PHE A 182 6.20 14.53 -13.12
N ASN A 183 5.47 14.13 -12.06
CA ASN A 183 5.41 14.87 -10.80
C ASN A 183 6.30 14.22 -9.73
N PHE A 184 7.63 14.33 -9.94
CA PHE A 184 8.61 13.69 -9.07
C PHE A 184 8.55 14.19 -7.61
N GLY A 185 8.32 15.49 -7.40
CA GLY A 185 8.24 16.09 -6.07
C GLY A 185 7.06 15.55 -5.25
N LEU A 186 5.86 15.54 -5.82
CA LEU A 186 4.67 14.98 -5.16
C LEU A 186 4.85 13.48 -4.91
N ALA A 187 5.33 12.74 -5.93
CA ALA A 187 5.52 11.30 -5.84
C ALA A 187 6.50 10.90 -4.75
N THR A 188 7.69 11.52 -4.72
CA THR A 188 8.71 11.25 -3.70
C THR A 188 8.22 11.64 -2.31
N GLY A 189 7.66 12.85 -2.15
CA GLY A 189 7.16 13.34 -0.86
C GLY A 189 6.05 12.46 -0.29
N ALA A 190 5.06 12.11 -1.12
CA ALA A 190 3.96 11.26 -0.71
C ALA A 190 4.43 9.85 -0.31
N SER A 191 5.28 9.24 -1.13
CA SER A 191 5.78 7.88 -0.92
C SER A 191 6.70 7.77 0.29
N TYR A 192 7.59 8.74 0.49
CA TYR A 192 8.42 8.83 1.68
C TYR A 192 7.58 9.01 2.95
N GLY A 193 6.55 9.86 2.88
CA GLY A 193 5.58 10.03 3.96
C GLY A 193 4.84 8.72 4.28
N SER A 194 4.34 7.99 3.27
CA SER A 194 3.72 6.66 3.45
C SER A 194 4.66 5.70 4.17
N PHE A 195 5.93 5.64 3.76
CA PHE A 195 6.93 4.76 4.37
C PHE A 195 7.18 5.12 5.84
N LYS A 196 7.37 6.41 6.15
CA LYS A 196 7.62 6.89 7.52
C LYS A 196 6.42 6.67 8.44
N LEU A 197 5.22 7.01 8.00
CA LEU A 197 3.98 6.78 8.75
C LEU A 197 3.76 5.29 9.02
N SER A 198 4.02 4.45 8.02
CA SER A 198 3.92 3.00 8.18
C SER A 198 4.92 2.45 9.20
N MET A 199 6.18 2.90 9.15
CA MET A 199 7.18 2.49 10.14
C MET A 199 6.81 2.95 11.56
N LEU A 200 6.29 4.17 11.70
CA LEU A 200 5.79 4.69 12.97
C LEU A 200 4.63 3.82 13.48
N ALA A 201 3.66 3.50 12.62
CA ALA A 201 2.53 2.65 12.96
C ALA A 201 3.00 1.27 13.46
N VAL A 202 3.91 0.61 12.73
CA VAL A 202 4.49 -0.68 13.15
C VAL A 202 5.15 -0.58 14.54
N LYS A 203 5.93 0.48 14.79
CA LYS A 203 6.58 0.71 16.09
C LYS A 203 5.58 0.94 17.23
N VAL A 204 4.56 1.75 17.00
CA VAL A 204 3.50 2.05 17.98
C VAL A 204 2.67 0.80 18.25
N SER A 205 2.24 0.08 17.21
CA SER A 205 1.49 -1.18 17.31
C SER A 205 2.27 -2.24 18.09
N THR A 206 3.57 -2.41 17.82
CA THR A 206 4.44 -3.31 18.59
C THR A 206 4.39 -2.96 20.08
N SER A 207 4.48 -1.67 20.40
CA SER A 207 4.50 -1.19 21.78
C SER A 207 3.16 -1.34 22.49
N ALA A 208 2.05 -1.13 21.79
CA ALA A 208 0.71 -1.26 22.32
C ALA A 208 0.35 -2.74 22.58
N ILE A 209 0.62 -3.62 21.61
CA ILE A 209 0.31 -5.05 21.73
C ILE A 209 1.08 -5.71 22.87
N LEU A 210 2.37 -5.39 23.01
CA LEU A 210 3.18 -5.94 24.10
C LEU A 210 2.73 -5.47 25.50
N LYS A 211 1.78 -4.52 25.58
CA LYS A 211 1.19 -4.02 26.83
C LYS A 211 -0.27 -4.46 27.03
N GLN A 212 -0.97 -5.05 26.05
CA GLN A 212 -2.43 -5.24 26.12
C GLN A 212 -2.94 -6.55 25.47
N ILE A 213 -4.16 -6.96 25.85
CA ILE A 213 -4.79 -8.24 25.48
C ILE A 213 -5.10 -8.32 23.97
N LEU A 214 -4.55 -9.35 23.35
CA LEU A 214 -4.22 -9.47 21.93
C LEU A 214 -5.40 -9.55 20.95
N ARG A 215 -6.46 -10.26 21.33
CA ARG A 215 -7.40 -10.81 20.33
C ARG A 215 -8.47 -9.82 19.87
N TRP A 216 -8.97 -9.01 20.80
CA TRP A 216 -10.01 -8.02 20.51
C TRP A 216 -9.48 -6.81 19.75
N VAL A 217 -8.27 -6.37 20.08
CA VAL A 217 -7.64 -5.20 19.42
C VAL A 217 -7.32 -5.51 17.95
N GLN A 218 -6.78 -6.69 17.65
CA GLN A 218 -6.47 -7.09 16.27
C GLN A 218 -7.72 -7.15 15.40
N VAL A 219 -8.76 -7.84 15.85
CA VAL A 219 -10.01 -8.01 15.09
C VAL A 219 -10.73 -6.66 14.91
N SER A 220 -10.81 -5.85 15.97
CA SER A 220 -11.45 -4.53 15.89
C SER A 220 -10.71 -3.56 14.97
N VAL A 221 -9.36 -3.52 15.00
CA VAL A 221 -8.58 -2.64 14.11
C VAL A 221 -8.73 -3.08 12.66
N VAL A 222 -8.68 -4.38 12.38
CA VAL A 222 -8.85 -4.90 11.01
C VAL A 222 -10.25 -4.61 10.47
N LEU A 223 -11.29 -4.86 11.27
CA LEU A 223 -12.67 -4.53 10.89
C LEU A 223 -12.86 -3.03 10.67
N LEU A 224 -12.24 -2.19 11.50
CA LEU A 224 -12.31 -0.74 11.37
C LEU A 224 -11.59 -0.25 10.10
N VAL A 225 -10.42 -0.80 9.78
CA VAL A 225 -9.69 -0.46 8.54
C VAL A 225 -10.47 -0.94 7.32
N LEU A 226 -10.99 -2.17 7.31
CA LEU A 226 -11.79 -2.68 6.20
C LEU A 226 -13.09 -1.89 6.04
N GLY A 227 -13.80 -1.64 7.14
CA GLY A 227 -15.04 -0.87 7.15
C GLY A 227 -14.84 0.55 6.65
N THR A 228 -13.78 1.24 7.07
CA THR A 228 -13.46 2.59 6.58
C THR A 228 -13.12 2.58 5.09
N VAL A 229 -12.26 1.65 4.62
CA VAL A 229 -11.90 1.56 3.19
C VAL A 229 -13.13 1.26 2.33
N ILE A 230 -13.96 0.29 2.71
CA ILE A 230 -15.19 -0.05 1.98
C ILE A 230 -16.16 1.13 1.97
N SER A 231 -16.34 1.79 3.12
CA SER A 231 -17.23 2.96 3.22
C SER A 231 -16.75 4.09 2.31
N LEU A 232 -15.45 4.36 2.27
CA LEU A 232 -14.87 5.39 1.41
C LEU A 232 -15.09 5.08 -0.08
N ILE A 233 -14.90 3.82 -0.50
CA ILE A 233 -15.15 3.40 -1.89
C ILE A 233 -16.63 3.58 -2.26
N VAL A 234 -17.55 3.13 -1.40
CA VAL A 234 -18.99 3.27 -1.64
C VAL A 234 -19.37 4.76 -1.75
N VAL A 235 -18.92 5.58 -0.80
CA VAL A 235 -19.23 7.02 -0.80
C VAL A 235 -18.65 7.73 -2.03
N GLU A 236 -17.45 7.37 -2.48
CA GLU A 236 -16.86 7.91 -3.72
C GLU A 236 -17.70 7.61 -4.97
N THR A 237 -18.32 6.42 -5.02
CA THR A 237 -19.19 6.03 -6.16
C THR A 237 -20.55 6.71 -6.15
N VAL A 238 -21.06 7.08 -4.97
CA VAL A 238 -22.40 7.64 -4.80
C VAL A 238 -22.39 9.16 -4.82
N ILE A 239 -21.35 9.79 -4.26
CA ILE A 239 -21.30 11.24 -4.04
C ILE A 239 -20.20 11.89 -4.92
N PRO A 240 -20.57 12.66 -5.96
CA PRO A 240 -19.61 13.26 -6.89
C PRO A 240 -18.66 14.27 -6.22
N SER A 241 -19.14 15.06 -5.25
CA SER A 241 -18.32 16.03 -4.51
C SER A 241 -17.22 15.36 -3.68
N VAL A 242 -17.46 14.14 -3.21
CA VAL A 242 -16.47 13.36 -2.48
C VAL A 242 -15.35 12.89 -3.42
N ALA A 243 -15.67 12.52 -4.66
CA ALA A 243 -14.66 12.16 -5.65
C ALA A 243 -13.72 13.33 -5.99
N ILE A 244 -14.26 14.55 -6.08
CA ILE A 244 -13.45 15.77 -6.27
C ILE A 244 -12.53 16.00 -5.06
N PHE A 245 -13.05 15.85 -3.84
CA PHE A 245 -12.24 15.93 -2.62
C PHE A 245 -11.11 14.88 -2.60
N PHE A 246 -11.40 13.64 -3.02
CA PHE A 246 -10.41 12.58 -3.10
C PHE A 246 -9.26 12.90 -4.07
N LEU A 247 -9.55 13.49 -5.23
CA LEU A 247 -8.52 13.91 -6.16
C LEU A 247 -7.63 15.02 -5.59
N ASN A 248 -8.23 16.04 -4.98
CA ASN A 248 -7.50 17.16 -4.41
C ASN A 248 -6.58 16.74 -3.25
N HIS A 249 -6.91 15.63 -2.58
CA HIS A 249 -6.15 15.09 -1.46
C HIS A 249 -5.57 13.70 -1.72
N LEU A 250 -5.40 13.33 -3.00
CA LEU A 250 -5.03 11.97 -3.40
C LEU A 250 -3.76 11.47 -2.72
N GLY A 251 -2.73 12.31 -2.62
CA GLY A 251 -1.47 11.96 -1.95
C GLY A 251 -1.65 11.63 -0.47
N ALA A 252 -2.35 12.48 0.28
CA ALA A 252 -2.59 12.29 1.72
C ALA A 252 -3.49 11.07 1.99
N ILE A 253 -4.50 10.86 1.15
CA ILE A 253 -5.43 9.74 1.28
C ILE A 253 -4.72 8.42 0.95
N ALA A 254 -3.91 8.40 -0.11
CA ALA A 254 -3.09 7.24 -0.45
C ALA A 254 -2.11 6.88 0.69
N GLN A 255 -1.50 7.88 1.34
CA GLN A 255 -0.66 7.68 2.52
C GLN A 255 -1.43 7.04 3.68
N MET A 256 -2.63 7.55 4.00
CA MET A 256 -3.47 7.01 5.08
C MET A 256 -3.89 5.57 4.79
N ILE A 257 -4.38 5.29 3.59
CA ILE A 257 -4.81 3.94 3.17
C ILE A 257 -3.62 2.96 3.25
N THR A 258 -2.46 3.35 2.73
CA THR A 258 -1.26 2.50 2.76
C THR A 258 -0.81 2.21 4.18
N THR A 259 -0.76 3.24 5.02
CA THR A 259 -0.39 3.09 6.43
C THR A 259 -1.38 2.15 7.16
N ALA A 260 -2.68 2.30 6.91
CA ALA A 260 -3.71 1.47 7.51
C ALA A 260 -3.61 0.00 7.06
N ILE A 261 -3.38 -0.25 5.76
CA ILE A 261 -3.18 -1.60 5.22
C ILE A 261 -1.93 -2.23 5.85
N ILE A 262 -0.81 -1.52 5.89
CA ILE A 262 0.44 -2.06 6.46
C ILE A 262 0.27 -2.37 7.95
N ALA A 263 -0.38 -1.48 8.70
CA ALA A 263 -0.68 -1.72 10.11
C ALA A 263 -1.57 -2.96 10.28
N ALA A 264 -2.63 -3.11 9.48
CA ALA A 264 -3.51 -4.28 9.53
C ALA A 264 -2.76 -5.58 9.21
N VAL A 265 -1.96 -5.59 8.13
CA VAL A 265 -1.11 -6.74 7.76
C VAL A 265 -0.17 -7.09 8.90
N PHE A 266 0.51 -6.10 9.48
CA PHE A 266 1.41 -6.30 10.61
C PHE A 266 0.73 -6.91 11.84
N LEU A 267 -0.45 -6.40 12.20
CA LEU A 267 -1.23 -6.88 13.34
C LEU A 267 -1.67 -8.35 13.16
N CYS A 268 -1.97 -8.78 11.93
CA CYS A 268 -2.43 -10.15 11.66
C CYS A 268 -1.29 -11.14 11.38
N PHE A 269 -0.21 -10.71 10.74
CA PHE A 269 0.80 -11.65 10.21
C PHE A 269 1.88 -12.03 11.22
N ILE A 270 2.14 -11.19 12.22
CA ILE A 270 3.15 -11.46 13.25
C ILE A 270 2.57 -12.43 14.30
N PRO A 271 3.34 -13.45 14.75
CA PRO A 271 2.90 -14.42 15.75
C PRO A 271 2.90 -13.80 17.16
N TRP A 272 2.05 -12.81 17.38
CA TRP A 272 2.02 -12.03 18.62
C TRP A 272 1.71 -12.85 19.87
N ARG A 273 0.92 -13.92 19.73
CA ARG A 273 0.61 -14.80 20.86
C ARG A 273 1.86 -15.49 21.39
N GLU A 274 2.65 -16.08 20.50
CA GLU A 274 3.92 -16.74 20.82
C GLU A 274 4.92 -15.72 21.42
N LEU A 275 4.98 -14.50 20.86
CA LEU A 275 5.84 -13.43 21.38
C LEU A 275 5.46 -12.96 22.79
N ILE A 276 4.16 -12.84 23.09
CA ILE A 276 3.69 -12.45 24.43
C ILE A 276 3.95 -13.57 25.43
N GLU A 277 3.70 -14.82 25.05
CA GLU A 277 3.96 -15.98 25.91
C GLU A 277 5.45 -16.07 26.26
N LEU A 278 6.34 -15.91 25.28
CA LEU A 278 7.78 -15.86 25.52
C LEU A 278 8.16 -14.70 26.44
N LYS A 279 7.55 -13.52 26.26
CA LYS A 279 7.78 -12.38 27.16
C LYS A 279 7.41 -12.72 28.60
N THR A 280 6.21 -13.25 28.83
CA THR A 280 5.73 -13.61 30.18
C THR A 280 6.60 -14.70 30.82
N GLN A 281 7.05 -15.69 30.05
CA GLN A 281 7.97 -16.71 30.56
C GLN A 281 9.31 -16.11 31.03
N ARG A 282 9.87 -15.15 30.27
CA ARG A 282 11.13 -14.47 30.64
C ARG A 282 10.97 -13.56 31.84
N GLU A 283 9.87 -12.81 31.93
CA GLU A 283 9.55 -11.98 33.10
C GLU A 283 9.44 -12.85 34.36
N ASN A 284 8.67 -13.94 34.31
CA ASN A 284 8.52 -14.86 35.44
C ASN A 284 9.86 -15.51 35.87
N GLN A 285 10.70 -15.93 34.91
CA GLN A 285 12.03 -16.48 35.22
C GLN A 285 12.92 -15.45 35.91
N GLN A 286 12.86 -14.18 35.49
CA GLN A 286 13.68 -13.12 36.05
C GLN A 286 13.23 -12.74 37.47
N ASP A 287 11.92 -12.73 37.73
CA ASP A 287 11.36 -12.49 39.06
C ASP A 287 11.71 -13.63 40.03
N THR A 288 11.65 -14.89 39.57
CA THR A 288 12.02 -16.07 40.40
C THR A 288 13.49 -16.05 40.83
N VAL A 289 14.39 -15.56 39.97
CA VAL A 289 15.82 -15.41 40.28
C VAL A 289 16.07 -14.25 41.25
N LEU A 290 15.23 -13.20 41.21
CA LEU A 290 15.35 -12.05 42.12
C LEU A 290 14.80 -12.36 43.52
N GLU A 291 13.77 -13.22 43.62
CA GLU A 291 13.19 -13.66 44.90
C GLU A 291 14.03 -14.74 45.61
N ASN A 292 14.89 -15.46 44.90
CA ASN A 292 15.86 -16.40 45.46
C ASN A 292 17.31 -15.98 45.14
N PRO A 293 17.82 -14.88 45.72
CA PRO A 293 19.25 -14.60 45.67
C PRO A 293 19.95 -15.60 46.57
N ALA A 294 20.71 -16.52 45.97
CA ALA A 294 21.60 -17.43 46.70
C ALA A 294 22.61 -16.68 47.57
#